data_AF-A0A162FNT1-F1
#
_entry.id   AF-A0A162FNT1-F1
#
_cell.length_a   1.000
_cell.length_b   1.000
_cell.length_c   1.000
_cell.angle_alpha   90.00
_cell.angle_beta   90.00
_cell.angle_gamma   90.00
#
_symmetry.space_group_name_H-M   'P 1'
#
loop_
_entity.id
_entity.type
_entity.pdbx_description
1 polymer ?
#
loop_
_entity_poly.entity_id
_entity_poly.type
_entity_poly.pdbx_seq_one_letter_code
_entity_poly.pdbx_strand_id
1 'polypeptide(L)'
;MANKIQKKAKKCIKKIRLNKLINRHQQKADVLKKLFFIRFLYNGKTVDEAVELMEIALSTGHRWLDEWNEGGYENLYPKIQKWWA
;
A
#
# COMPACT_ATOMS: atom_id res chain seq x y z
N MET A 1 24.72 31.05 -7.04
CA MET A 1 24.40 29.65 -6.70
C MET A 1 24.06 29.58 -5.22
N ALA A 2 22.81 29.28 -4.86
CA ALA A 2 22.41 29.20 -3.45
C ALA A 2 22.95 27.90 -2.82
N ASN A 3 23.87 28.03 -1.86
CA ASN A 3 24.38 26.90 -1.11
C ASN A 3 23.27 26.41 -0.16
N LYS A 4 22.52 25.38 -0.57
CA LYS A 4 21.50 24.74 0.27
C LYS A 4 22.21 24.02 1.41
N ILE A 5 22.25 24.65 2.58
CA ILE A 5 22.73 24.01 3.81
C ILE A 5 21.82 22.79 4.10
N GLN A 6 22.35 21.59 3.89
CA GLN A 6 21.63 20.35 4.15
C GLN A 6 21.67 20.04 5.66
N LYS A 7 20.51 20.07 6.32
CA LYS A 7 20.37 19.65 7.72
C LYS A 7 20.49 18.13 7.83
N LYS A 8 21.29 17.63 8.77
CA LYS A 8 21.47 16.18 9.01
C LYS A 8 20.38 15.65 9.93
N ALA A 9 19.86 14.46 9.62
CA ALA A 9 18.92 13.76 10.49
C ALA A 9 19.61 13.29 11.78
N LYS A 10 19.02 13.61 12.94
CA LYS A 10 19.47 13.09 14.24
C LYS A 10 19.00 11.64 14.39
N LYS A 11 19.89 10.75 14.83
CA LYS A 11 19.59 9.33 15.07
C LYS A 11 18.78 9.13 16.36
N CYS A 12 17.54 9.62 16.40
CA CYS A 12 16.66 9.53 17.56
C CYS A 12 16.17 8.10 17.85
N ILE A 13 16.22 7.21 16.86
CA ILE A 13 15.87 5.79 17.00
C ILE A 13 16.88 4.91 16.26
N LYS A 14 17.04 3.66 16.73
CA LYS A 14 17.87 2.65 16.05
C LYS A 14 17.25 2.29 14.69
N LYS A 15 18.09 2.04 13.68
CA LYS A 15 17.68 1.64 12.31
C LYS A 15 16.70 0.46 12.31
N ILE A 16 16.93 -0.55 13.16
CA ILE A 16 16.03 -1.71 13.31
C ILE A 16 14.62 -1.29 13.73
N ARG A 17 14.50 -0.35 14.68
CA ARG A 17 13.20 0.16 15.13
C ARG A 17 12.51 0.99 14.04
N LEU A 18 13.27 1.81 13.30
CA LEU A 18 12.76 2.56 12.15
C LEU A 18 12.17 1.62 11.08
N ASN A 19 12.91 0.58 10.69
CA ASN A 19 12.43 -0.38 9.68
C ASN A 19 11.16 -1.12 10.13
N LYS A 20 11.06 -1.48 11.42
CA LYS A 20 9.84 -2.09 11.98
C LYS A 20 8.63 -1.14 11.90
N LEU A 21 8.84 0.17 12.15
CA LEU A 21 7.79 1.17 12.02
C LEU A 21 7.35 1.33 10.56
N ILE A 22 8.31 1.46 9.63
CA ILE A 22 8.03 1.55 8.19
C ILE A 22 7.18 0.36 7.74
N ASN A 23 7.61 -0.87 8.05
CA ASN A 23 6.89 -2.07 7.65
C ASN A 23 5.46 -2.11 8.21
N ARG A 24 5.26 -1.75 9.49
CA ARG A 24 3.93 -1.69 10.11
C ARG A 24 3.02 -0.69 9.41
N HIS A 25 3.53 0.49 9.08
CA HIS A 25 2.73 1.53 8.43
C HIS A 25 2.48 1.21 6.96
N GLN A 26 3.43 0.58 6.27
CA GLN A 26 3.28 0.14 4.88
C GLN A 26 2.16 -0.88 4.75
N GLN A 27 2.12 -1.91 5.60
CA GLN A 27 1.05 -2.92 5.58
C GLN A 27 -0.34 -2.29 5.76
N LYS A 28 -0.48 -1.35 6.70
CA LYS A 28 -1.74 -0.63 6.91
C LYS A 28 -2.11 0.25 5.72
N ALA A 29 -1.14 0.93 5.12
CA ALA A 29 -1.36 1.77 3.95
C ALA A 29 -1.78 0.94 2.72
N ASP A 30 -1.19 -0.24 2.53
CA ASP A 30 -1.54 -1.13 1.41
C ASP A 30 -2.97 -1.65 1.54
N VAL A 31 -3.39 -2.11 2.72
CA VAL A 31 -4.78 -2.53 2.97
C VAL A 31 -5.74 -1.36 2.76
N LEU A 32 -5.39 -0.15 3.23
CA LEU A 32 -6.21 1.04 3.03
C LEU A 32 -6.42 1.35 1.54
N LYS A 33 -5.37 1.25 0.72
CA LYS A 33 -5.47 1.44 -0.73
C LYS A 33 -6.43 0.42 -1.36
N LYS A 34 -6.30 -0.87 -1.02
CA LYS A 34 -7.21 -1.90 -1.54
C LYS A 34 -8.67 -1.64 -1.13
N LEU A 35 -8.92 -1.16 0.08
CA LEU A 35 -10.27 -0.79 0.52
C LEU A 35 -10.86 0.37 -0.29
N PHE A 36 -10.06 1.37 -0.65
CA PHE A 36 -10.52 2.44 -1.56
C PHE A 36 -10.89 1.90 -2.93
N PHE A 37 -10.08 0.97 -3.47
CA PHE A 37 -10.39 0.27 -4.71
C PHE A 37 -11.76 -0.43 -4.64
N ILE A 38 -11.99 -1.25 -3.61
CA ILE A 38 -13.29 -1.94 -3.42
C ILE A 38 -14.44 -0.94 -3.24
N ARG A 39 -14.21 0.18 -2.54
CA ARG A 39 -15.22 1.24 -2.41
C ARG A 39 -15.61 1.83 -3.77
N PHE A 40 -14.66 2.02 -4.69
CA PHE A 40 -15.01 2.48 -6.04
C PHE A 40 -15.91 1.48 -6.75
N LEU A 41 -15.62 0.19 -6.66
CA LEU A 41 -16.46 -0.86 -7.25
C LEU A 41 -17.87 -0.89 -6.65
N TYR A 42 -17.98 -0.77 -5.32
CA TYR A 42 -19.28 -0.66 -4.64
C TYR A 42 -20.08 0.58 -5.03
N ASN A 43 -19.39 1.65 -5.44
CA ASN A 43 -20.02 2.86 -5.99
C ASN A 43 -20.37 2.72 -7.49
N GLY A 44 -20.28 1.52 -8.07
CA GLY A 44 -20.66 1.24 -9.45
C GLY A 44 -19.56 1.52 -10.48
N LYS A 45 -18.32 1.79 -10.07
CA LYS A 45 -17.20 1.91 -11.00
C LYS A 45 -16.76 0.56 -11.55
N THR A 46 -16.34 0.55 -12.80
CA THR A 46 -15.67 -0.63 -13.38
C THR A 46 -14.25 -0.78 -12.81
N VAL A 47 -13.64 -1.94 -13.03
CA VAL A 47 -12.23 -2.16 -12.66
C VAL A 47 -11.34 -1.15 -13.39
N ASP A 48 -11.55 -0.94 -14.69
CA ASP A 48 -10.80 0.03 -15.51
C ASP A 48 -10.88 1.46 -14.95
N GLU A 49 -12.07 1.96 -14.64
CA GLU A 49 -12.25 3.30 -14.06
C GLU A 49 -11.55 3.42 -12.69
N ALA A 50 -11.65 2.38 -11.85
CA ALA A 50 -11.06 2.41 -10.51
C ALA A 50 -9.52 2.38 -10.56
N VAL A 51 -8.92 1.59 -11.45
CA VAL A 51 -7.45 1.54 -11.57
C VAL A 51 -6.87 2.82 -12.19
N GLU A 52 -7.61 3.45 -13.10
CA GLU A 52 -7.25 4.76 -13.66
C GLU A 52 -7.27 5.85 -12.58
N LEU A 53 -8.34 5.93 -11.78
CA LEU A 53 -8.45 6.88 -10.66
C LEU A 53 -7.36 6.72 -9.59
N MET A 54 -6.85 5.50 -9.43
CA MET A 54 -5.83 5.18 -8.44
C MET A 54 -4.40 5.16 -9.00
N GLU A 55 -4.24 5.37 -10.31
CA GLU A 55 -2.96 5.28 -11.03
C GLU A 55 -2.23 3.94 -10.78
N ILE A 56 -2.97 2.83 -10.83
CA ILE A 56 -2.42 1.47 -10.69
C ILE A 56 -2.62 0.65 -11.96
N ALA A 57 -1.83 -0.41 -12.13
CA ALA A 57 -1.97 -1.30 -13.27
C ALA A 57 -3.28 -2.11 -13.22
N LEU A 58 -3.90 -2.32 -14.38
CA LEU A 58 -5.14 -3.10 -14.51
C LEU A 58 -5.03 -4.51 -13.90
N SER A 59 -3.91 -5.18 -14.13
CA SER A 59 -3.62 -6.50 -13.53
C SER A 59 -3.60 -6.47 -12.00
N THR A 60 -3.21 -5.35 -11.39
CA THR A 60 -3.24 -5.18 -9.93
C THR A 60 -4.67 -5.03 -9.43
N GLY A 61 -5.51 -4.27 -10.15
CA GLY A 61 -6.93 -4.14 -9.84
C GLY A 61 -7.67 -5.48 -9.88
N HIS A 62 -7.51 -6.25 -10.97
CA HIS A 62 -8.10 -7.58 -11.06
C HIS A 62 -7.65 -8.50 -9.92
N ARG A 63 -6.35 -8.55 -9.62
CA ARG A 63 -5.85 -9.35 -8.50
C ARG A 63 -6.49 -8.94 -7.17
N TRP A 64 -6.66 -7.66 -6.91
CA TRP A 64 -7.30 -7.20 -5.67
C TRP A 64 -8.79 -7.54 -5.61
N LEU A 65 -9.47 -7.51 -6.76
CA LEU A 65 -10.86 -7.95 -6.86
C LEU A 65 -10.98 -9.46 -6.59
N ASP A 66 -10.08 -10.27 -7.15
CA ASP A 66 -10.03 -11.72 -6.90
C ASP A 66 -9.79 -12.01 -5.42
N GLU A 67 -8.79 -11.37 -4.81
CA GLU A 67 -8.50 -11.47 -3.37
C GLU A 67 -9.75 -11.14 -2.52
N TRP A 68 -10.45 -10.06 -2.86
CA TRP A 68 -11.67 -9.66 -2.18
C TRP A 68 -12.81 -10.66 -2.37
N ASN A 69 -13.04 -11.14 -3.59
CA ASN A 69 -14.14 -12.08 -3.88
C ASN A 69 -13.90 -13.45 -3.25
N GLU A 70 -12.65 -13.89 -3.13
CA GLU A 70 -12.29 -15.18 -2.53
C GLU A 70 -12.40 -15.21 -1.00
N GLY A 71 -12.09 -14.10 -0.32
CA GLY A 71 -11.98 -14.11 1.16
C GLY A 71 -12.23 -12.79 1.86
N GLY A 72 -12.82 -11.81 1.16
CA GLY A 72 -13.20 -10.51 1.69
C GLY A 72 -12.01 -9.75 2.30
N TYR A 73 -12.28 -9.11 3.44
CA TYR A 73 -11.33 -8.23 4.11
C TYR A 73 -10.02 -8.94 4.50
N GLU A 74 -10.09 -10.19 4.97
CA GLU A 74 -8.92 -10.94 5.45
C GLU A 74 -7.92 -11.22 4.32
N ASN A 75 -8.41 -11.44 3.10
CA ASN A 75 -7.56 -11.68 1.94
C ASN A 75 -6.90 -10.41 1.38
N LEU A 76 -7.32 -9.21 1.79
CA LEU A 76 -6.68 -7.96 1.38
C LEU A 76 -5.32 -7.76 2.07
N TYR A 77 -5.06 -8.45 3.18
CA TYR A 77 -3.78 -8.34 3.87
C TYR A 77 -2.63 -8.80 2.97
N PRO A 78 -1.46 -8.14 3.04
CA PRO A 78 -0.30 -8.57 2.29
C PRO A 78 0.02 -10.03 2.66
N LYS A 79 -0.08 -10.94 1.68
CA LYS A 79 0.43 -12.30 1.79
C LYS A 79 1.95 -12.18 1.90
N ILE A 80 2.45 -12.10 3.14
CA ILE A 80 3.81 -11.70 3.46
C ILE A 80 4.80 -12.56 2.66
N GLN A 81 5.44 -11.99 1.65
CA GLN A 81 6.66 -12.56 1.10
C GLN A 81 7.78 -12.15 2.06
N LYS A 82 8.13 -13.07 2.96
CA LYS A 82 9.23 -12.87 3.92
C LYS A 82 10.51 -12.60 3.14
N TRP A 83 10.93 -11.34 3.09
CA TRP A 83 12.32 -11.00 2.86
C TRP A 83 12.87 -10.48 4.18
N TRP A 84 14.13 -10.79 4.49
CA TRP A 84 14.88 -10.55 5.74
C TRP A 84 14.68 -11.59 6.86
N ALA A 85 15.39 -12.72 6.72
CA ALA A 85 16.15 -13.29 7.83
C ALA A 85 17.44 -12.47 8.00
#